data_AF-A0AAN9V7Q3-F1
#
_entry.id   AF-A0AAN9V7Q3-F1
#
_cell.length_a   1.000
_cell.length_b   1.000
_cell.length_c   1.000
_cell.angle_alpha   90.00
_cell.angle_beta   90.00
_cell.angle_gamma   90.00
#
_symmetry.space_group_name_H-M   'P 1'
#
loop_
_entity.id
_entity.type
_entity.pdbx_description
1 polymer ?
#
loop_
_entity_poly.entity_id
_entity_poly.type
_entity_poly.pdbx_seq_one_letter_code
_entity_poly.pdbx_strand_id
1 'polypeptide(L)'
;MGPGDAAPRPHNACIFTLVDASVLALPTRQHVMPLSDTYPPFNGSQDVTFYLYTQNNPVTPEFIKLDDDSTSPSFNPKNPTRLAIHGGRTSVQSILRFREGYLSTGAELNVVLVDWSGLAAAEESVGVLSAVQVGDYVGQLLNHLVSARGLDPDDLVILGHSMGGHVAAIAGNRLGGGLASEVVALDPASDIFDAFPLENQLDASDAKFVQVIHTHGGGLGALESRGHADFFPNGGSLQPGCSNGQLRPALRSS
;
A
#
# COMPACT_ATOMS: atom_id res chain seq x y z
N MET A 1 -28.88 36.61 -10.02
CA MET A 1 -28.07 35.51 -10.59
C MET A 1 -26.65 35.71 -10.09
N GLY A 2 -26.31 35.07 -8.96
CA GLY A 2 -24.97 35.13 -8.38
C GLY A 2 -24.08 34.05 -8.99
N PRO A 3 -22.76 34.28 -9.08
CA PRO A 3 -21.82 33.29 -9.60
C PRO A 3 -21.77 32.09 -8.66
N GLY A 4 -21.95 30.90 -9.21
CA GLY A 4 -21.93 29.65 -8.46
C GLY A 4 -20.54 29.37 -7.90
N ASP A 5 -20.52 28.91 -6.64
CA ASP A 5 -19.36 28.40 -5.95
C ASP A 5 -18.74 27.24 -6.73
N ALA A 6 -17.59 27.49 -7.35
CA ALA A 6 -16.73 26.45 -7.87
C ALA A 6 -16.05 25.76 -6.68
N ALA A 7 -16.35 24.48 -6.47
CA ALA A 7 -15.66 23.63 -5.50
C ALA A 7 -14.13 23.71 -5.70
N PRO A 8 -13.33 23.68 -4.62
CA PRO A 8 -11.87 23.75 -4.73
C PRO A 8 -11.33 22.54 -5.50
N ARG A 9 -10.57 22.80 -6.57
CA ARG A 9 -9.93 21.77 -7.40
C ARG A 9 -8.85 21.04 -6.58
N PRO A 10 -8.80 19.70 -6.57
CA PRO A 10 -7.79 18.96 -5.82
C PRO A 10 -6.41 19.14 -6.48
N HIS A 11 -5.48 19.78 -5.77
CA HIS A 11 -4.13 20.10 -6.23
C HIS A 11 -3.13 18.91 -6.18
N ASN A 12 -3.59 17.66 -6.03
CA ASN A 12 -2.73 16.54 -5.60
C ASN A 12 -2.80 15.28 -6.51
N ALA A 13 -3.05 15.43 -7.82
CA ALA A 13 -3.26 14.28 -8.71
C ALA A 13 -1.99 13.50 -9.14
N CYS A 14 -0.77 13.96 -8.85
CA CYS A 14 0.48 13.28 -9.26
C CYS A 14 1.35 12.82 -8.07
N ILE A 15 0.80 12.69 -6.86
CA ILE A 15 1.57 12.39 -5.62
C ILE A 15 2.27 11.02 -5.61
N PHE A 16 2.00 10.17 -6.60
CA PHE A 16 2.36 8.76 -6.52
C PHE A 16 3.53 8.33 -7.42
N THR A 17 4.14 9.24 -8.20
CA THR A 17 5.14 8.92 -9.23
C THR A 17 6.56 9.45 -8.95
N LEU A 18 7.07 9.34 -7.72
CA LEU A 18 8.44 9.77 -7.41
C LEU A 18 9.36 8.60 -7.07
N VAL A 19 9.92 7.94 -8.10
CA VAL A 19 11.28 7.38 -8.05
C VAL A 19 11.97 7.59 -9.40
N ASP A 20 13.23 8.02 -9.33
CA ASP A 20 14.14 8.34 -10.43
C ASP A 20 14.39 7.12 -11.35
N ALA A 21 14.18 7.28 -12.66
CA ALA A 21 14.23 6.22 -13.67
C ALA A 21 15.67 5.82 -14.10
N SER A 22 16.60 5.77 -13.15
CA SER A 22 18.03 5.63 -13.46
C SER A 22 18.69 4.36 -12.94
N VAL A 23 18.06 3.18 -13.07
CA VAL A 23 18.79 1.89 -13.14
C VAL A 23 18.05 0.84 -14.01
N LEU A 24 17.89 1.10 -15.31
CA LEU A 24 17.54 0.05 -16.27
C LEU A 24 18.79 -0.75 -16.66
N ALA A 25 19.14 -1.74 -15.83
CA ALA A 25 19.89 -2.93 -16.25
C ALA A 25 19.93 -3.97 -15.12
N LEU A 26 18.95 -4.87 -15.07
CA LEU A 26 19.17 -6.20 -14.49
C LEU A 26 19.05 -7.26 -15.59
N PRO A 27 19.92 -8.30 -15.58
CA PRO A 27 20.07 -9.20 -16.69
C PRO A 27 18.85 -10.12 -16.82
N THR A 28 18.53 -10.40 -18.07
CA THR A 28 17.47 -11.27 -18.57
C THR A 28 17.27 -12.56 -17.77
N ARG A 29 16.03 -12.76 -17.30
CA ARG A 29 15.21 -13.99 -17.42
C ARG A 29 15.99 -15.33 -17.38
N GLN A 30 16.65 -15.67 -16.27
CA GLN A 30 17.01 -17.07 -15.95
C GLN A 30 17.60 -17.37 -14.55
N HIS A 31 17.48 -16.48 -13.56
CA HIS A 31 17.92 -16.81 -12.20
C HIS A 31 16.85 -16.49 -11.17
N VAL A 32 16.24 -17.54 -10.64
CA VAL A 32 15.52 -17.49 -9.35
C VAL A 32 16.57 -17.06 -8.33
N MET A 33 16.38 -15.90 -7.69
CA MET A 33 17.28 -15.46 -6.62
C MET A 33 17.15 -16.45 -5.44
N PRO A 34 18.26 -17.07 -4.97
CA PRO A 34 18.20 -18.02 -3.87
C PRO A 34 17.84 -17.29 -2.56
N LEU A 35 16.77 -17.73 -1.92
CA LEU A 35 16.01 -16.97 -0.92
C LEU A 35 16.63 -16.87 0.50
N SER A 36 17.76 -17.51 0.83
CA SER A 36 18.20 -17.54 2.24
C SER A 36 19.39 -16.65 2.62
N ASP A 37 20.22 -16.20 1.68
CA ASP A 37 21.48 -15.49 2.00
C ASP A 37 21.47 -14.00 1.57
N THR A 38 20.33 -13.45 1.13
CA THR A 38 20.27 -12.15 0.41
C THR A 38 19.33 -11.12 1.01
N TYR A 39 18.48 -11.46 1.99
CA TYR A 39 17.58 -10.48 2.60
C TYR A 39 18.32 -9.52 3.55
N PRO A 40 17.99 -8.22 3.54
CA PRO A 40 18.58 -7.27 4.46
C PRO A 40 18.19 -7.60 5.92
N PRO A 41 18.98 -7.13 6.91
CA PRO A 41 18.60 -7.25 8.31
C PRO A 41 17.21 -6.66 8.55
N PHE A 42 16.39 -7.38 9.32
CA PHE A 42 15.01 -7.01 9.60
C PHE A 42 14.65 -7.32 11.06
N ASN A 43 14.08 -6.33 11.73
CA ASN A 43 13.44 -6.42 13.03
C ASN A 43 12.08 -5.72 12.95
N GLY A 44 11.02 -6.49 12.70
CA GLY A 44 9.69 -5.94 12.46
C GLY A 44 9.21 -4.94 13.52
N SER A 45 9.49 -5.19 14.80
CA SER A 45 9.08 -4.29 15.89
C SER A 45 9.80 -2.93 15.92
N GLN A 46 10.96 -2.83 15.26
CA GLN A 46 11.75 -1.61 15.13
C GLN A 46 11.58 -0.96 13.76
N ASP A 47 11.40 -1.77 12.72
CA ASP A 47 11.39 -1.33 11.33
C ASP A 47 9.98 -0.99 10.82
N VAL A 48 8.94 -1.55 11.45
CA VAL A 48 7.55 -1.36 11.02
C VAL A 48 6.69 -0.85 12.17
N THR A 49 6.02 0.27 11.94
CA THR A 49 5.09 0.89 12.91
C THR A 49 3.66 0.86 12.37
N PHE A 50 2.72 0.43 13.23
CA PHE A 50 1.29 0.40 12.92
C PHE A 50 0.55 1.51 13.66
N TYR A 51 0.10 2.52 12.94
CA TYR A 51 -0.64 3.66 13.49
C TYR A 51 -2.14 3.44 13.38
N LEU A 52 -2.82 3.27 14.51
CA LEU A 52 -4.27 3.12 14.58
C LEU A 52 -4.96 4.46 14.77
N TYR A 53 -5.91 4.73 13.88
CA TYR A 53 -6.86 5.82 13.95
C TYR A 53 -8.29 5.28 13.94
N THR A 54 -9.15 5.93 14.70
CA THR A 54 -10.60 5.68 14.75
C THR A 54 -11.34 7.02 14.79
N GLN A 55 -12.67 7.00 14.85
CA GLN A 55 -13.46 8.22 15.07
C GLN A 55 -13.16 8.88 16.43
N ASN A 56 -12.68 8.12 17.42
CA ASN A 56 -12.36 8.64 18.75
C ASN A 56 -10.96 9.27 18.83
N ASN A 57 -10.07 8.92 17.89
CA ASN A 57 -8.71 9.43 17.82
C ASN A 57 -8.28 9.76 16.37
N PRO A 58 -8.99 10.67 15.67
CA PRO A 58 -8.80 10.86 14.23
C PRO A 58 -7.48 11.56 13.87
N VAL A 59 -6.81 12.19 14.85
CA VAL A 59 -5.60 13.00 14.64
C VAL A 59 -4.36 12.35 15.26
N THR A 60 -4.44 11.92 16.52
CA THR A 60 -3.33 11.31 17.25
C THR A 60 -3.52 9.80 17.29
N PRO A 61 -2.60 9.02 16.68
CA PRO A 61 -2.75 7.58 16.61
C PRO A 61 -2.47 6.90 17.95
N GLU A 62 -3.10 5.74 18.13
CA GLU A 62 -2.59 4.69 19.00
C GLU A 62 -1.64 3.79 18.20
N PHE A 63 -0.85 2.98 18.89
CA PHE A 63 0.09 2.07 18.23
C PHE A 63 -0.39 0.65 18.41
N ILE A 64 -0.49 -0.11 17.31
CA ILE A 64 -0.70 -1.55 17.41
C ILE A 64 0.66 -2.22 17.43
N LYS A 65 0.90 -3.11 18.38
CA LYS A 65 2.08 -3.96 18.43
C LYS A 65 1.68 -5.41 18.29
N LEU A 66 2.48 -6.15 17.53
CA LEU A 66 2.39 -7.61 17.52
C LEU A 66 2.63 -8.11 18.95
N ASP A 67 1.80 -9.03 19.41
CA ASP A 67 1.86 -9.66 20.75
C ASP A 67 1.63 -8.73 21.96
N ASP A 68 1.18 -7.48 21.76
CA ASP A 68 0.86 -6.56 22.86
C ASP A 68 -0.42 -5.75 22.58
N ASP A 69 -1.55 -6.39 22.89
CA ASP A 69 -2.89 -5.82 22.71
C ASP A 69 -3.18 -4.60 23.61
N SER A 70 -2.37 -4.37 24.65
CA SER A 70 -2.56 -3.26 25.58
C SER A 70 -2.30 -1.88 24.96
N THR A 71 -1.60 -1.86 23.81
CA THR A 71 -1.14 -0.63 23.13
C THR A 71 -2.21 0.06 22.28
N SER A 72 -3.33 -0.61 22.02
CA SER A 72 -4.40 -0.13 21.13
C SER A 72 -5.81 -0.37 21.71
N PRO A 73 -6.17 0.26 22.84
CA PRO A 73 -7.50 0.12 23.45
C PRO A 73 -8.64 0.64 22.57
N SER A 74 -8.39 1.53 21.62
CA SER A 74 -9.39 2.02 20.68
C SER A 74 -9.69 1.03 19.54
N PHE A 75 -8.86 -0.01 19.34
CA PHE A 75 -9.14 -1.03 18.33
C PHE A 75 -10.36 -1.84 18.75
N ASN A 76 -11.36 -1.89 17.87
CA ASN A 76 -12.57 -2.67 18.06
C ASN A 76 -12.70 -3.73 16.96
N PRO A 77 -12.57 -5.03 17.25
CA PRO A 77 -12.62 -6.08 16.23
C PRO A 77 -13.96 -6.19 15.50
N LYS A 78 -15.03 -5.59 16.03
CA LYS A 78 -16.35 -5.53 15.39
C LYS A 78 -16.47 -4.42 14.34
N ASN A 79 -15.50 -3.50 14.29
CA ASN A 79 -15.49 -2.43 13.31
C ASN A 79 -14.70 -2.88 12.08
N PRO A 80 -15.14 -2.52 10.86
CA PRO A 80 -14.37 -2.81 9.67
C PRO A 80 -12.97 -2.21 9.72
N THR A 81 -11.99 -2.97 9.24
CA THR A 81 -10.58 -2.59 9.31
C THR A 81 -10.08 -2.19 7.92
N ARG A 82 -9.41 -1.04 7.85
CA ARG A 82 -8.82 -0.48 6.62
C ARG A 82 -7.34 -0.26 6.86
N LEU A 83 -6.51 -1.11 6.28
CA LEU A 83 -5.05 -0.95 6.30
C LEU A 83 -4.61 -0.13 5.09
N ALA A 84 -3.66 0.80 5.27
CA ALA A 84 -3.00 1.49 4.17
C ALA A 84 -1.47 1.42 4.31
N ILE A 85 -0.79 1.08 3.22
CA ILE A 85 0.65 0.83 3.18
C ILE A 85 1.30 1.72 2.11
N HIS A 86 2.34 2.47 2.50
CA HIS A 86 3.07 3.35 1.58
C HIS A 86 4.08 2.57 0.72
N GLY A 87 4.67 3.24 -0.27
CA GLY A 87 5.61 2.64 -1.23
C GLY A 87 7.09 2.91 -0.92
N GLY A 88 7.95 2.48 -1.85
CA GLY A 88 9.39 2.75 -1.82
C GLY A 88 9.69 4.25 -1.85
N ARG A 89 10.76 4.66 -1.17
CA ARG A 89 11.21 6.06 -1.00
C ARG A 89 10.14 7.03 -0.49
N THR A 90 9.10 6.52 0.15
CA THR A 90 8.04 7.31 0.80
C THR A 90 7.91 6.93 2.28
N SER A 91 6.99 7.59 2.98
CA SER A 91 6.68 7.30 4.38
C SER A 91 5.17 7.36 4.61
N VAL A 92 4.76 7.14 5.86
CA VAL A 92 3.36 7.27 6.30
C VAL A 92 2.71 8.60 5.89
N GLN A 93 3.50 9.66 5.69
CA GLN A 93 3.00 10.97 5.24
C GLN A 93 2.29 10.89 3.88
N SER A 94 2.74 9.99 2.99
CA SER A 94 2.15 9.80 1.66
C SER A 94 0.74 9.19 1.68
N ILE A 95 0.40 8.49 2.77
CA ILE A 95 -0.85 7.73 2.93
C ILE A 95 -1.82 8.36 3.95
N LEU A 96 -1.49 9.51 4.54
CA LEU A 96 -2.39 10.23 5.47
C LEU A 96 -3.75 10.59 4.86
N ARG A 97 -3.81 10.79 3.54
CA ARG A 97 -5.06 11.06 2.82
C ARG A 97 -6.01 9.88 2.82
N PHE A 98 -5.52 8.63 2.88
CA PHE A 98 -6.39 7.46 3.03
C PHE A 98 -7.06 7.45 4.39
N ARG A 99 -6.32 7.79 5.45
CA ARG A 99 -6.90 7.98 6.79
C ARG A 99 -8.02 9.02 6.78
N GLU A 100 -7.74 10.20 6.22
CA GLU A 100 -8.74 11.26 6.12
C GLU A 100 -9.97 10.81 5.32
N GLY A 101 -9.77 10.15 4.19
CA GLY A 101 -10.84 9.61 3.35
C GLY A 101 -11.73 8.63 4.12
N TYR A 102 -11.14 7.61 4.74
CA TYR A 102 -11.89 6.61 5.50
C TYR A 102 -12.65 7.21 6.68
N LEU A 103 -12.00 8.06 7.48
CA LEU A 103 -12.63 8.66 8.66
C LEU A 103 -13.71 9.70 8.29
N SER A 104 -13.58 10.39 7.15
CA SER A 104 -14.58 11.37 6.70
C SER A 104 -15.96 10.78 6.41
N THR A 105 -16.07 9.45 6.26
CA THR A 105 -17.34 8.75 6.09
C THR A 105 -18.25 8.82 7.33
N GLY A 106 -17.68 9.09 8.50
CA GLY A 106 -18.39 8.99 9.78
C GLY A 106 -18.67 7.55 10.24
N ALA A 107 -18.19 6.54 9.49
CA ALA A 107 -18.31 5.15 9.89
C ALA A 107 -17.34 4.81 11.03
N GLU A 108 -17.76 3.89 11.90
CA GLU A 108 -16.91 3.30 12.93
C GLU A 108 -15.93 2.33 12.28
N LEU A 109 -14.66 2.73 12.15
CA LEU A 109 -13.61 1.99 11.45
C LEU A 109 -12.36 1.87 12.32
N ASN A 110 -11.63 0.78 12.16
CA ASN A 110 -10.21 0.72 12.52
C ASN A 110 -9.40 1.11 11.28
N VAL A 111 -8.80 2.29 11.25
CA VAL A 111 -7.94 2.72 10.15
C VAL A 111 -6.48 2.59 10.59
N VAL A 112 -5.73 1.70 9.95
CA VAL A 112 -4.36 1.40 10.32
C VAL A 112 -3.42 1.82 9.21
N LEU A 113 -2.48 2.73 9.49
CA LEU A 113 -1.42 3.10 8.57
C LEU A 113 -0.15 2.34 8.91
N VAL A 114 0.51 1.77 7.91
CA VAL A 114 1.77 1.02 8.06
C VAL A 114 2.92 1.89 7.60
N ASP A 115 3.87 2.14 8.51
CA ASP A 115 5.10 2.85 8.23
C ASP A 115 6.28 1.89 8.28
N TRP A 116 6.97 1.79 7.15
CA TRP A 116 8.21 1.03 6.97
C TRP A 116 9.28 1.93 6.34
N SER A 117 9.18 3.25 6.55
CA SER A 117 10.00 4.28 5.88
C SER A 117 11.50 4.12 6.06
N GLY A 118 11.94 3.58 7.20
CA GLY A 118 13.35 3.25 7.44
C GLY A 118 13.91 2.28 6.40
N LEU A 119 13.14 1.24 6.04
CA LEU A 119 13.51 0.27 5.01
C LEU A 119 13.19 0.77 3.61
N ALA A 120 12.07 1.49 3.44
CA ALA A 120 11.64 2.03 2.15
C ALA A 120 12.61 3.07 1.57
N ALA A 121 13.41 3.71 2.42
CA ALA A 121 14.44 4.67 1.99
C ALA A 121 15.65 4.03 1.31
N ALA A 122 15.77 2.70 1.34
CA ALA A 122 16.89 1.99 0.73
C ALA A 122 16.88 2.08 -0.81
N GLU A 123 17.99 1.68 -1.41
CA GLU A 123 18.05 1.46 -2.86
C GLU A 123 17.05 0.41 -3.32
N GLU A 124 16.56 0.54 -4.55
CA GLU A 124 15.38 -0.18 -5.04
C GLU A 124 15.45 -1.69 -4.83
N SER A 125 16.57 -2.34 -5.16
CA SER A 125 16.73 -3.78 -4.98
C SER A 125 16.64 -4.23 -3.52
N VAL A 126 17.16 -3.42 -2.60
CA VAL A 126 17.04 -3.67 -1.14
C VAL A 126 15.62 -3.38 -0.68
N GLY A 127 15.00 -2.30 -1.17
CA GLY A 127 13.63 -1.94 -0.85
C GLY A 127 12.62 -3.02 -1.24
N VAL A 128 12.81 -3.69 -2.38
CA VAL A 128 11.98 -4.82 -2.83
C VAL A 128 12.13 -6.03 -1.90
N LEU A 129 13.35 -6.37 -1.51
CA LEU A 129 13.60 -7.47 -0.56
C LEU A 129 13.00 -7.15 0.82
N SER A 130 13.14 -5.91 1.27
CA SER A 130 12.52 -5.43 2.50
C SER A 130 10.99 -5.44 2.41
N ALA A 131 10.40 -5.12 1.25
CA ALA A 131 8.94 -5.15 1.08
C ALA A 131 8.37 -6.56 1.33
N VAL A 132 9.09 -7.62 0.94
CA VAL A 132 8.70 -9.01 1.26
C VAL A 132 8.69 -9.23 2.78
N GLN A 133 9.77 -8.85 3.48
CA GLN A 133 9.86 -9.00 4.94
C GLN A 133 8.81 -8.16 5.68
N VAL A 134 8.51 -6.95 5.18
CA VAL A 134 7.44 -6.10 5.70
C VAL A 134 6.09 -6.78 5.47
N GLY A 135 5.83 -7.33 4.29
CA GLY A 135 4.59 -8.07 3.99
C GLY A 135 4.38 -9.25 4.92
N ASP A 136 5.43 -10.04 5.18
CA ASP A 136 5.41 -11.15 6.15
C ASP A 136 5.07 -10.67 7.56
N TYR A 137 5.63 -9.55 8.00
CA TYR A 137 5.38 -8.99 9.33
C TYR A 137 3.99 -8.37 9.47
N VAL A 138 3.49 -7.70 8.42
CA VAL A 138 2.10 -7.23 8.35
C VAL A 138 1.15 -8.44 8.40
N GLY A 139 1.45 -9.51 7.66
CA GLY A 139 0.69 -10.76 7.70
C GLY A 139 0.64 -11.40 9.09
N GLN A 140 1.74 -11.39 9.83
CA GLN A 140 1.78 -11.83 11.23
C GLN A 140 0.85 -10.99 12.12
N LEU A 141 0.85 -9.66 11.95
CA LEU A 141 -0.08 -8.80 12.67
C LEU A 141 -1.53 -9.14 12.32
N LEU A 142 -1.87 -9.26 11.05
CA LEU A 142 -3.24 -9.56 10.62
C LEU A 142 -3.72 -10.92 11.17
N ASN A 143 -2.86 -11.94 11.13
CA ASN A 143 -3.13 -13.24 11.74
C ASN A 143 -3.41 -13.10 13.25
N HIS A 144 -2.62 -12.30 13.97
CA HIS A 144 -2.86 -12.02 15.39
C HIS A 144 -4.18 -11.28 15.63
N LEU A 145 -4.49 -10.25 14.83
CA LEU A 145 -5.76 -9.52 14.95
C LEU A 145 -6.97 -10.43 14.70
N VAL A 146 -6.89 -11.34 13.73
CA VAL A 146 -7.97 -12.30 13.44
C VAL A 146 -8.08 -13.35 14.55
N SER A 147 -6.98 -14.03 14.87
CA SER A 147 -7.00 -15.19 15.77
C SER A 147 -7.11 -14.84 17.25
N ALA A 148 -6.43 -13.78 17.70
CA ALA A 148 -6.38 -13.40 19.11
C ALA A 148 -7.39 -12.31 19.47
N ARG A 149 -7.63 -11.34 18.56
CA ARG A 149 -8.53 -10.22 18.82
C ARG A 149 -9.92 -10.37 18.18
N GLY A 150 -10.13 -11.37 17.33
CA GLY A 150 -11.43 -11.67 16.74
C GLY A 150 -11.85 -10.72 15.63
N LEU A 151 -10.89 -10.10 14.93
CA LEU A 151 -11.16 -9.38 13.69
C LEU A 151 -11.79 -10.32 12.67
N ASP A 152 -12.89 -9.91 12.05
CA ASP A 152 -13.47 -10.63 10.92
C ASP A 152 -12.67 -10.31 9.64
N PRO A 153 -12.02 -11.29 8.98
CA PRO A 153 -11.30 -11.05 7.74
C PRO A 153 -12.22 -10.59 6.58
N ASP A 154 -13.53 -10.85 6.66
CA ASP A 154 -14.51 -10.40 5.66
C ASP A 154 -14.74 -8.88 5.68
N ASP A 155 -14.32 -8.23 6.76
CA ASP A 155 -14.38 -6.78 6.96
C ASP A 155 -13.01 -6.10 6.86
N LEU A 156 -11.98 -6.84 6.43
CA LEU A 156 -10.61 -6.37 6.26
C LEU A 156 -10.33 -5.96 4.80
N VAL A 157 -9.92 -4.70 4.61
CA VAL A 157 -9.36 -4.21 3.34
C VAL A 157 -7.91 -3.82 3.54
N ILE A 158 -7.05 -4.29 2.65
CA ILE A 158 -5.61 -4.02 2.66
C ILE A 158 -5.26 -3.20 1.42
N LEU A 159 -4.97 -1.92 1.61
CA LEU A 159 -4.60 -1.01 0.54
C LEU A 159 -3.09 -0.77 0.52
N GLY A 160 -2.48 -0.84 -0.65
CA GLY A 160 -1.06 -0.62 -0.83
C GLY A 160 -0.77 0.24 -2.05
N HIS A 161 0.17 1.16 -1.93
CA HIS A 161 0.62 2.02 -3.04
C HIS A 161 2.05 1.67 -3.50
N SER A 162 2.29 1.59 -4.81
CA SER A 162 3.61 1.27 -5.39
C SER A 162 4.17 -0.05 -4.80
N MET A 163 5.38 -0.07 -4.22
CA MET A 163 5.89 -1.26 -3.51
C MET A 163 4.95 -1.73 -2.40
N GLY A 164 4.21 -0.82 -1.78
CA GLY A 164 3.20 -1.14 -0.76
C GLY A 164 2.05 -1.99 -1.30
N GLY A 165 1.76 -1.95 -2.60
CA GLY A 165 0.79 -2.85 -3.25
C GLY A 165 1.21 -4.31 -3.14
N HIS A 166 2.50 -4.60 -3.34
CA HIS A 166 3.07 -5.93 -3.12
C HIS A 166 3.13 -6.29 -1.64
N VAL A 167 3.44 -5.34 -0.75
CA VAL A 167 3.35 -5.56 0.70
C VAL A 167 1.92 -5.97 1.11
N ALA A 168 0.91 -5.31 0.55
CA ALA A 168 -0.50 -5.61 0.81
C ALA A 168 -0.90 -7.00 0.32
N ALA A 169 -0.49 -7.37 -0.91
CA ALA A 169 -0.65 -8.69 -1.48
C ALA A 169 -0.05 -9.79 -0.59
N ILE A 170 1.24 -9.66 -0.26
CA ILE A 170 1.96 -10.60 0.59
C ILE A 170 1.26 -10.75 1.94
N ALA A 171 0.85 -9.64 2.56
CA ALA A 171 0.12 -9.69 3.83
C ALA A 171 -1.21 -10.47 3.72
N GLY A 172 -1.98 -10.25 2.64
CA GLY A 172 -3.21 -10.99 2.37
C GLY A 172 -2.96 -12.49 2.12
N ASN A 173 -1.92 -12.81 1.37
CA ASN A 173 -1.44 -14.17 1.15
C ASN A 173 -1.10 -14.87 2.47
N ARG A 174 -0.31 -14.22 3.35
CA ARG A 174 0.09 -14.75 4.66
C ARG A 174 -1.06 -14.86 5.67
N LEU A 175 -2.13 -14.10 5.51
CA LEU A 175 -3.36 -14.29 6.27
C LEU A 175 -4.05 -15.62 5.94
N GLY A 176 -3.73 -16.22 4.78
CA GLY A 176 -4.27 -17.49 4.32
C GLY A 176 -4.65 -17.51 2.84
N GLY A 177 -4.56 -16.37 2.15
CA GLY A 177 -5.02 -16.20 0.77
C GLY A 177 -6.55 -16.28 0.69
N GLY A 178 -7.21 -15.35 0.00
CA GLY A 178 -8.66 -15.38 -0.15
C GLY A 178 -9.47 -15.21 1.16
N LEU A 179 -8.83 -14.83 2.27
CA LEU A 179 -9.53 -14.55 3.54
C LEU A 179 -9.90 -13.08 3.68
N ALA A 180 -8.94 -12.17 3.46
CA ALA A 180 -9.23 -10.74 3.47
C ALA A 180 -10.32 -10.43 2.44
N SER A 181 -11.23 -9.53 2.81
CA SER A 181 -12.30 -9.04 1.93
C SER A 181 -11.74 -8.52 0.63
N GLU A 182 -10.73 -7.65 0.72
CA GLU A 182 -10.19 -6.96 -0.44
C GLU A 182 -8.71 -6.59 -0.27
N VAL A 183 -7.93 -6.77 -1.33
CA VAL A 183 -6.63 -6.12 -1.53
C VAL A 183 -6.77 -5.08 -2.63
N VAL A 184 -6.35 -3.85 -2.36
CA VAL A 184 -6.35 -2.75 -3.33
C VAL A 184 -4.92 -2.31 -3.60
N ALA A 185 -4.42 -2.59 -4.79
CA ALA A 185 -3.10 -2.18 -5.25
C ALA A 185 -3.20 -0.92 -6.11
N LEU A 186 -2.67 0.19 -5.59
CA LEU A 186 -2.61 1.47 -6.29
C LEU A 186 -1.26 1.61 -6.98
N ASP A 187 -1.29 1.52 -8.30
CA ASP A 187 -0.14 1.65 -9.19
C ASP A 187 1.05 0.82 -8.72
N PRO A 188 0.87 -0.52 -8.57
CA PRO A 188 1.89 -1.38 -7.99
C PRO A 188 3.21 -1.26 -8.75
N ALA A 189 4.31 -1.25 -8.00
CA ALA A 189 5.65 -1.13 -8.58
C ALA A 189 5.90 -2.25 -9.61
N SER A 190 6.63 -1.91 -10.67
CA SER A 190 6.87 -2.75 -11.85
C SER A 190 7.44 -4.14 -11.54
N ASP A 191 7.47 -4.97 -12.58
CA ASP A 191 7.86 -6.38 -12.75
C ASP A 191 9.16 -6.86 -12.05
N ILE A 192 9.85 -6.07 -11.25
CA ILE A 192 10.95 -6.57 -10.40
C ILE A 192 10.46 -7.65 -9.42
N PHE A 193 9.18 -7.60 -9.05
CA PHE A 193 8.52 -8.63 -8.26
C PHE A 193 8.28 -9.93 -9.06
N ASP A 194 8.31 -9.91 -10.40
CA ASP A 194 8.09 -11.11 -11.24
C ASP A 194 9.22 -12.13 -11.13
N ALA A 195 10.37 -11.70 -10.60
CA ALA A 195 11.49 -12.57 -10.28
C ALA A 195 11.28 -13.37 -8.99
N PHE A 196 10.26 -13.04 -8.18
CA PHE A 196 9.95 -13.71 -6.93
C PHE A 196 8.97 -14.87 -7.14
N PRO A 197 8.86 -15.82 -6.18
CA PRO A 197 7.78 -16.80 -6.16
C PRO A 197 6.40 -16.14 -6.14
N LEU A 198 5.37 -16.85 -6.61
CA LEU A 198 4.01 -16.31 -6.74
C LEU A 198 3.46 -15.80 -5.40
N GLU A 199 3.76 -16.48 -4.29
CA GLU A 199 3.37 -16.07 -2.94
C GLU A 199 3.98 -14.73 -2.47
N ASN A 200 4.89 -14.15 -3.27
CA ASN A 200 5.52 -12.85 -3.06
C ASN A 200 5.20 -11.84 -4.18
N GLN A 201 4.27 -12.21 -5.08
CA GLN A 201 3.76 -11.35 -6.14
C GLN A 201 2.33 -10.93 -5.81
N LEU A 202 1.91 -9.78 -6.32
CA LEU A 202 0.50 -9.43 -6.38
C LEU A 202 -0.23 -10.34 -7.38
N ASP A 203 -1.21 -11.10 -6.91
CA ASP A 203 -2.12 -11.89 -7.74
C ASP A 203 -3.54 -11.98 -7.17
N ALA A 204 -4.47 -12.49 -7.97
CA ALA A 204 -5.88 -12.55 -7.59
C ALA A 204 -6.15 -13.43 -6.35
N SER A 205 -5.26 -14.34 -5.97
CA SER A 205 -5.42 -15.24 -4.81
C SER A 205 -5.17 -14.57 -3.45
N ASP A 206 -4.63 -13.35 -3.42
CA ASP A 206 -4.24 -12.68 -2.17
C ASP A 206 -5.42 -12.26 -1.28
N ALA A 207 -6.62 -12.14 -1.85
CA ALA A 207 -7.85 -11.79 -1.15
C ALA A 207 -9.09 -12.30 -1.90
N LYS A 208 -10.28 -12.22 -1.29
CA LYS A 208 -11.54 -12.57 -1.95
C LYS A 208 -11.79 -11.72 -3.19
N PHE A 209 -11.34 -10.48 -3.15
CA PHE A 209 -11.33 -9.57 -4.27
C PHE A 209 -10.00 -8.81 -4.31
N VAL A 210 -9.42 -8.68 -5.50
CA VAL A 210 -8.16 -7.97 -5.69
C VAL A 210 -8.40 -6.93 -6.76
N GLN A 211 -8.31 -5.66 -6.39
CA GLN A 211 -8.45 -4.54 -7.27
C GLN A 211 -7.09 -3.91 -7.54
N VAL A 212 -6.77 -3.67 -8.81
CA VAL A 212 -5.56 -2.95 -9.22
C VAL A 212 -5.94 -1.69 -9.98
N ILE A 213 -5.30 -0.57 -9.65
CA ILE A 213 -5.49 0.69 -10.37
C ILE A 213 -4.14 1.10 -10.97
N HIS A 214 -4.03 1.02 -12.29
CA HIS A 214 -2.82 1.37 -13.03
C HIS A 214 -2.88 2.84 -13.44
N THR A 215 -1.94 3.66 -12.97
CA THR A 215 -1.89 5.08 -13.32
C THR A 215 -0.60 5.51 -13.99
N HIS A 216 0.45 4.69 -13.87
CA HIS A 216 1.77 4.92 -14.46
C HIS A 216 2.37 3.63 -15.06
N GLY A 217 1.51 2.81 -15.67
CA GLY A 217 1.88 1.60 -16.39
C GLY A 217 2.87 1.87 -17.52
N GLY A 218 3.95 1.09 -17.55
CA GLY A 218 5.03 1.19 -18.55
C GLY A 218 6.13 2.20 -18.18
N GLY A 219 5.98 2.89 -17.05
CA GLY A 219 7.05 3.60 -16.36
C GLY A 219 7.47 2.83 -15.10
N LEU A 220 7.08 3.33 -13.92
CA LEU A 220 7.29 2.68 -12.62
C LEU A 220 6.22 1.64 -12.25
N GLY A 221 5.05 1.65 -12.90
CA GLY A 221 3.93 0.76 -12.60
C GLY A 221 3.84 -0.43 -13.55
N ALA A 222 3.33 -1.57 -13.05
CA ALA A 222 3.03 -2.75 -13.87
C ALA A 222 1.92 -2.45 -14.90
N LEU A 223 1.99 -3.07 -16.09
CA LEU A 223 0.93 -3.00 -17.12
C LEU A 223 0.09 -4.28 -17.20
N GLU A 224 0.56 -5.35 -16.59
CA GLU A 224 -0.12 -6.63 -16.61
C GLU A 224 -1.30 -6.63 -15.64
N SER A 225 -2.39 -7.27 -16.04
CA SER A 225 -3.52 -7.52 -15.16
C SER A 225 -3.10 -8.54 -14.10
N ARG A 226 -3.26 -8.16 -12.83
CA ARG A 226 -2.83 -8.96 -11.66
C ARG A 226 -3.98 -9.19 -10.68
N GLY A 227 -5.09 -8.47 -10.81
CA GLY A 227 -6.24 -8.58 -9.93
C GLY A 227 -7.41 -9.40 -10.48
N HIS A 228 -8.49 -9.42 -9.69
CA HIS A 228 -9.81 -9.76 -10.17
C HIS A 228 -10.40 -8.65 -11.05
N ALA A 229 -10.04 -7.40 -10.78
CA ALA A 229 -10.39 -6.25 -11.59
C ALA A 229 -9.22 -5.25 -11.68
N ASP A 230 -8.81 -4.96 -12.91
CA ASP A 230 -7.73 -4.01 -13.20
C ASP A 230 -8.32 -2.79 -13.93
N PHE A 231 -8.07 -1.62 -13.36
CA PHE A 231 -8.57 -0.35 -13.86
C PHE A 231 -7.42 0.46 -14.45
N PHE A 232 -7.62 0.97 -15.67
CA PHE A 232 -6.62 1.76 -16.40
C PHE A 232 -7.16 3.18 -16.67
N PRO A 233 -7.31 4.04 -15.65
CA PRO A 233 -7.71 5.44 -15.85
C PRO A 233 -6.84 6.12 -16.90
N ASN A 234 -7.49 6.78 -17.86
CA ASN A 234 -6.82 7.50 -18.95
C ASN A 234 -5.83 6.61 -19.75
N GLY A 235 -6.11 5.31 -19.87
CA GLY A 235 -5.24 4.35 -20.55
C GLY A 235 -4.11 3.80 -19.68
N GLY A 236 -4.07 4.17 -18.40
CA GLY A 236 -3.23 3.55 -17.37
C GLY A 236 -1.77 3.99 -17.34
N SER A 237 -1.36 4.94 -18.17
CA SER A 237 0.05 5.35 -18.31
C SER A 237 0.30 6.84 -18.02
N LEU A 238 -0.33 7.75 -18.77
CA LEU A 238 -0.14 9.19 -18.59
C LEU A 238 -1.44 9.84 -18.09
N GLN A 239 -1.41 10.33 -16.85
CA GLN A 239 -2.58 10.98 -16.25
C GLN A 239 -2.67 12.47 -16.61
N PRO A 240 -3.86 12.99 -16.96
CA PRO A 240 -4.06 14.41 -17.21
C PRO A 240 -3.64 15.27 -16.01
N GLY A 241 -2.89 16.34 -16.27
CA GLY A 241 -2.33 17.21 -15.23
C GLY A 241 -0.94 16.82 -14.76
N CYS A 242 -0.44 15.64 -15.17
CA CYS A 242 0.95 15.24 -14.97
C CYS A 242 1.75 15.41 -16.28
N SER A 243 2.93 16.02 -16.23
CA SER A 243 3.92 16.07 -17.31
C SER A 243 5.20 15.41 -16.82
N ASN A 244 5.67 14.36 -17.50
CA ASN A 244 6.85 13.57 -17.11
C ASN A 244 6.78 13.06 -15.66
N GLY A 245 5.61 12.60 -15.19
CA GLY A 245 5.45 12.14 -13.80
C GLY A 245 5.42 13.24 -12.74
N GLN A 246 5.38 14.53 -13.14
CA GLN A 246 5.30 15.68 -12.23
C GLN A 246 4.02 16.48 -12.46
N LEU A 247 3.48 17.12 -11.41
CA LEU A 247 2.37 18.08 -11.56
C LEU A 247 2.77 19.20 -12.52
N ARG A 248 1.95 19.44 -13.55
CA ARG A 248 2.07 20.69 -14.32
C ARG A 248 1.76 21.87 -13.39
N PRO A 249 2.63 22.88 -13.27
CA PRO A 249 2.23 24.13 -12.66
C PRO A 249 1.00 24.64 -13.41
N ALA A 250 -0.07 24.98 -12.69
CA ALA A 250 -1.23 25.60 -13.30
C ALA A 250 -0.75 26.82 -14.09
N LEU A 251 -0.98 26.83 -15.41
CA LEU A 251 -0.79 28.02 -16.23
C LEU A 251 -1.66 29.10 -15.59
N ARG A 252 -1.02 30.11 -14.97
CA ARG A 252 -1.72 31.34 -14.59
C ARG A 252 -2.20 31.94 -15.90
N SER A 253 -3.49 31.84 -16.18
CA SER A 253 -4.11 32.62 -17.23
C SER A 253 -4.02 34.08 -16.82
N SER A 254 -3.08 34.80 -17.44
CA SER A 254 -3.11 36.25 -17.58
C SER A 254 -4.27 36.69 -18.48
#